data_AF-A0A1N6XPK1-F1
#
_entry.id   AF-A0A1N6XPK1-F1
#
_cell.length_a   1.000
_cell.length_b   1.000
_cell.length_c   1.000
_cell.angle_alpha   90.00
_cell.angle_beta   90.00
_cell.angle_gamma   90.00
#
_symmetry.space_group_name_H-M   'P 1'
#
loop_
_entity.id
_entity.type
_entity.pdbx_description
1 polymer ?
#
loop_
_entity_poly.entity_id
_entity_poly.type
_entity_poly.pdbx_seq_one_letter_code
_entity_poly.pdbx_strand_id
1 'polypeptide(L)'
;MSNVSARIKSIAVCHEGLFLADSCPTTTCDTNAGNVQCLCWFKLIGYPVFRDAKKMQFPLTETIERTTHLIQSMMGFWKEAHGWAPIEAAELLNKSMLEWQSSLAEQLSAWCGNLSDGQLILAWANLGALVEGQMKLLLSVYYKEYLSDAHAIKKKNGHTEDPDGVTLEPLIIFFRQKIWSPEENWEPWVRMVQQRRNAIHAFKAKTIGTTDELHAALGTLLEFVRFINGRLPYPDQYYVPREY
;
A
#
# COMPACT_ATOMS: atom_id res chain seq x y z
N MET A 1 -41.82 21.01 13.92
CA MET A 1 -41.51 20.51 12.57
C MET A 1 -40.93 21.65 11.77
N SER A 2 -39.61 21.71 11.61
CA SER A 2 -38.94 22.74 10.81
C SER A 2 -37.55 22.27 10.38
N ASN A 3 -37.41 22.15 9.05
CA ASN A 3 -36.23 22.29 8.18
C ASN A 3 -34.81 22.17 8.76
N VAL A 4 -34.09 21.15 8.28
CA VAL A 4 -32.62 21.17 8.15
C VAL A 4 -32.28 21.00 6.66
N SER A 5 -31.99 22.11 6.01
CA SER A 5 -31.46 22.16 4.64
C SER A 5 -29.94 22.05 4.72
N ALA A 6 -29.39 20.89 4.36
CA ALA A 6 -27.95 20.65 4.28
C ALA A 6 -27.35 21.45 3.09
N ARG A 7 -26.43 22.35 3.40
CA ARG A 7 -25.55 23.00 2.40
C ARG A 7 -24.34 22.09 2.17
N ILE A 8 -24.35 21.37 1.05
CA ILE A 8 -23.14 20.77 0.47
C ILE A 8 -22.35 21.92 -0.17
N LYS A 9 -21.21 22.29 0.42
CA LYS A 9 -20.23 23.14 -0.25
C LYS A 9 -19.26 22.23 -1.01
N SER A 10 -19.44 22.17 -2.33
CA SER A 10 -18.39 21.74 -3.24
C SER A 10 -17.25 22.77 -3.16
N ILE A 11 -16.06 22.32 -2.74
CA ILE A 11 -14.84 23.12 -2.79
C ILE A 11 -13.91 22.37 -3.74
N ALA A 12 -13.89 22.80 -5.00
CA ALA A 12 -12.81 22.51 -5.93
C ALA A 12 -11.74 23.59 -5.73
N VAL A 13 -10.54 23.20 -5.31
CA VAL A 13 -9.37 24.08 -5.34
C VAL A 13 -8.33 23.39 -6.24
N CYS A 14 -8.24 23.86 -7.48
CA CYS A 14 -7.08 23.63 -8.33
C CYS A 14 -6.04 24.69 -7.96
N HIS A 15 -4.90 24.28 -7.39
CA HIS A 15 -3.73 25.15 -7.29
C HIS A 15 -2.87 24.96 -8.55
N GLU A 16 -2.83 25.99 -9.39
CA GLU A 16 -1.87 26.15 -10.48
C GLU A 16 -0.46 26.33 -9.91
N GLY A 17 0.51 25.60 -10.48
CA GLY A 17 1.92 25.68 -10.14
C GLY A 17 2.79 25.10 -11.25
N LEU A 18 3.19 25.96 -12.18
CA LEU A 18 4.22 25.86 -13.23
C LEU A 18 4.85 24.48 -13.49
N PHE A 19 4.47 23.84 -14.61
CA PHE A 19 5.41 23.12 -15.46
C PHE A 19 5.00 23.30 -16.93
N LEU A 20 5.99 23.56 -17.78
CA LEU A 20 5.88 23.86 -19.20
C LEU A 20 5.08 22.78 -19.93
N ALA A 21 3.96 23.19 -20.52
CA ALA A 21 3.20 22.42 -21.47
C ALA A 21 3.97 22.37 -22.79
N ASP A 22 4.41 21.19 -23.22
CA ASP A 22 4.64 20.87 -24.63
C ASP A 22 4.78 19.35 -24.81
N SER A 23 3.64 18.66 -24.70
CA SER A 23 3.27 17.45 -25.46
C SER A 23 2.06 16.77 -24.81
N CYS A 24 0.89 17.39 -24.92
CA CYS A 24 -0.39 16.74 -24.63
C CYS A 24 -1.25 16.81 -25.90
N PRO A 25 -1.64 15.67 -26.51
CA PRO A 25 -2.60 15.70 -27.60
C PRO A 25 -3.95 16.13 -27.04
N THR A 26 -4.51 17.16 -27.67
CA THR A 26 -5.79 17.81 -27.36
C THR A 26 -6.92 16.80 -27.08
N THR A 27 -7.38 16.76 -25.84
CA THR A 27 -8.78 16.45 -25.54
C THR A 27 -9.29 17.45 -24.50
N THR A 28 -10.27 18.21 -24.95
CA THR A 28 -11.13 19.16 -24.24
C THR A 28 -11.50 18.71 -22.83
N CYS A 29 -11.28 19.60 -21.86
CA CYS A 29 -11.78 19.47 -20.50
C CYS A 29 -13.30 19.58 -20.50
N ASP A 30 -14.00 18.44 -20.38
CA ASP A 30 -15.44 18.41 -20.18
C ASP A 30 -15.72 18.35 -18.66
N THR A 31 -16.26 19.42 -18.11
CA THR A 31 -16.50 19.60 -16.66
C THR A 31 -17.67 18.79 -16.11
N ASN A 32 -18.14 17.77 -16.83
CA ASN A 32 -19.31 16.95 -16.48
C ASN A 32 -18.99 15.45 -16.51
N ALA A 33 -17.98 14.99 -15.76
CA ALA A 33 -17.87 13.60 -15.32
C ALA A 33 -16.78 13.49 -14.24
N GLY A 34 -17.01 12.68 -13.20
CA GLY A 34 -16.06 12.41 -12.11
C GLY A 34 -14.74 11.77 -12.55
N ASN A 35 -13.87 12.54 -13.20
CA ASN A 35 -12.68 12.05 -13.90
C ASN A 35 -11.34 12.34 -13.19
N VAL A 36 -11.40 12.77 -11.92
CA VAL A 36 -10.19 13.07 -11.12
C VAL A 36 -9.42 11.79 -10.77
N GLN A 37 -10.10 10.65 -10.60
CA GLN A 37 -9.44 9.38 -10.24
C GLN A 37 -8.66 8.74 -11.40
N CYS A 38 -9.15 8.88 -12.63
CA CYS A 38 -8.48 8.32 -13.82
C CYS A 38 -7.09 8.94 -14.05
N LEU A 39 -6.94 10.23 -13.74
CA LEU A 39 -5.64 10.93 -13.77
C LEU A 39 -4.66 10.43 -12.68
N CYS A 40 -5.14 9.94 -11.53
CA CYS A 40 -4.28 9.41 -10.48
C CYS A 40 -3.70 8.02 -10.81
N TRP A 41 -4.47 7.13 -11.44
CA TRP A 41 -3.97 5.80 -11.85
C TRP A 41 -2.84 5.90 -12.87
N PHE A 42 -2.95 6.80 -13.85
CA PHE A 42 -1.84 7.09 -14.78
C PHE A 42 -0.65 7.77 -14.07
N LYS A 43 -0.89 8.57 -13.02
CA LYS A 43 0.17 9.18 -12.19
C LYS A 43 0.87 8.19 -11.25
N LEU A 44 0.31 7.03 -10.91
CA LEU A 44 1.01 5.98 -10.14
C LEU A 44 2.33 5.56 -10.81
N ILE A 45 2.39 5.68 -12.14
CA ILE A 45 3.54 5.35 -13.00
C ILE A 45 4.56 6.52 -13.08
N GLY A 46 4.16 7.74 -12.67
CA GLY A 46 4.91 8.97 -12.93
C GLY A 46 5.15 9.88 -11.71
N TYR A 47 4.81 9.46 -10.49
CA TYR A 47 5.24 10.20 -9.30
C TYR A 47 6.77 10.18 -9.26
N PRO A 48 7.43 11.35 -9.12
CA PRO A 48 8.85 11.36 -8.83
C PRO A 48 9.04 10.57 -7.55
N VAL A 49 9.71 9.42 -7.69
CA VAL A 49 10.36 8.71 -6.58
C VAL A 49 11.07 9.79 -5.78
N PHE A 50 10.89 9.80 -4.46
CA PHE A 50 11.71 10.60 -3.55
C PHE A 50 13.18 10.23 -3.81
N ARG A 51 13.79 10.90 -4.79
CA ARG A 51 15.19 10.79 -5.17
C ARG A 51 15.95 11.52 -4.08
N ASP A 52 16.94 10.82 -3.53
CA ASP A 52 17.89 11.33 -2.54
C ASP A 52 17.40 11.49 -1.09
N ALA A 53 16.44 10.67 -0.65
CA ALA A 53 16.35 10.36 0.77
C ALA A 53 17.53 9.43 1.11
N LYS A 54 18.64 10.01 1.59
CA LYS A 54 19.68 9.30 2.35
C LYS A 54 18.96 8.32 3.28
N LYS A 55 19.12 7.00 3.11
CA LYS A 55 18.45 5.98 3.94
C LYS A 55 18.52 6.46 5.39
N MET A 56 17.40 6.89 5.93
CA MET A 56 17.36 7.48 7.25
C MET A 56 17.49 6.29 8.20
N GLN A 57 18.72 5.97 8.58
CA GLN A 57 19.01 4.86 9.48
C GLN A 57 18.65 5.29 10.90
N PHE A 58 17.38 5.14 11.25
CA PHE A 58 16.96 5.13 12.63
C PHE A 58 17.40 3.81 13.30
N PRO A 59 17.53 3.79 14.63
CA PRO A 59 17.56 2.53 15.37
C PRO A 59 16.37 1.64 14.99
N LEU A 60 16.55 0.32 15.06
CA LEU A 60 15.50 -0.64 14.69
C LEU A 60 14.20 -0.41 15.47
N THR A 61 14.30 -0.13 16.77
CA THR A 61 13.15 0.13 17.63
C THR A 61 12.35 1.34 17.18
N GLU A 62 13.03 2.45 16.89
CA GLU A 62 12.40 3.66 16.37
C GLU A 62 11.80 3.42 14.97
N THR A 63 12.49 2.65 14.12
CA THR A 63 11.97 2.27 12.79
C THR A 63 10.67 1.49 12.91
N ILE A 64 10.60 0.56 13.86
CA ILE A 64 9.41 -0.24 14.14
C ILE A 64 8.28 0.64 14.67
N GLU A 65 8.53 1.50 15.66
CA GLU A 65 7.52 2.41 16.21
C GLU A 65 6.90 3.29 15.11
N ARG A 66 7.75 3.89 14.26
CA ARG A 66 7.34 4.69 13.09
C ARG A 66 6.51 3.87 12.10
N THR A 67 6.94 2.65 11.82
CA THR A 67 6.23 1.73 10.91
C THR A 67 4.86 1.37 11.46
N THR A 68 4.79 1.00 12.74
CA THR A 68 3.55 0.64 13.43
C THR A 68 2.56 1.81 13.42
N HIS A 69 3.01 3.00 13.81
CA HIS A 69 2.17 4.20 13.81
C HIS A 69 1.64 4.54 12.41
N LEU A 70 2.51 4.47 11.40
CA LEU A 70 2.14 4.75 10.03
C LEU A 70 1.08 3.75 9.52
N ILE A 71 1.29 2.44 9.72
CA ILE A 71 0.32 1.42 9.32
C ILE A 71 -1.01 1.62 10.04
N GLN A 72 -1.01 1.81 11.37
CA GLN A 72 -2.23 2.04 12.15
C GLN A 72 -2.99 3.27 11.66
N SER A 73 -2.29 4.37 11.40
CA SER A 73 -2.90 5.61 10.91
C SER A 73 -3.47 5.43 9.49
N MET A 74 -2.76 4.73 8.61
CA MET A 74 -3.27 4.38 7.28
C MET A 74 -4.51 3.49 7.35
N MET A 75 -4.48 2.43 8.14
CA MET A 75 -5.61 1.50 8.28
C MET A 75 -6.81 2.22 8.89
N GLY A 76 -6.61 3.03 9.93
CA GLY A 76 -7.65 3.81 10.59
C GLY A 76 -8.33 4.80 9.64
N PHE A 77 -7.56 5.49 8.79
CA PHE A 77 -8.14 6.37 7.78
C PHE A 77 -8.97 5.59 6.75
N TRP A 78 -8.39 4.54 6.15
CA TRP A 78 -9.04 3.81 5.06
C TRP A 78 -10.16 2.87 5.50
N LYS A 79 -10.26 2.57 6.79
CA LYS A 79 -11.43 1.90 7.36
C LYS A 79 -12.69 2.76 7.25
N GLU A 80 -12.55 4.07 7.42
CA GLU A 80 -13.64 5.05 7.31
C GLU A 80 -13.65 5.71 5.91
N ALA A 81 -13.45 4.92 4.86
CA ALA A 81 -13.28 5.42 3.49
C ALA A 81 -14.55 5.98 2.84
N HIS A 82 -15.74 5.80 3.43
CA HIS A 82 -16.98 6.35 2.89
C HIS A 82 -16.91 7.89 2.81
N GLY A 83 -17.21 8.42 1.62
CA GLY A 83 -17.08 9.86 1.34
C GLY A 83 -15.71 10.29 0.82
N TRP A 84 -14.70 9.41 0.91
CA TRP A 84 -13.35 9.62 0.36
C TRP A 84 -13.02 8.72 -0.83
N ALA A 85 -13.57 7.51 -0.84
CA ALA A 85 -13.44 6.55 -1.94
C ALA A 85 -14.79 6.30 -2.64
N PRO A 86 -14.79 5.79 -3.89
CA PRO A 86 -15.98 5.25 -4.54
C PRO A 86 -16.66 4.22 -3.65
N ILE A 87 -17.99 4.10 -3.74
CA ILE A 87 -18.75 3.28 -2.81
C ILE A 87 -18.32 1.82 -2.84
N GLU A 88 -17.96 1.28 -4.01
CA GLU A 88 -17.49 -0.09 -4.16
C GLU A 88 -16.14 -0.32 -3.45
N ALA A 89 -15.22 0.65 -3.52
CA ALA A 89 -13.95 0.60 -2.82
C ALA A 89 -14.12 0.76 -1.31
N ALA A 90 -14.98 1.70 -0.88
CA ALA A 90 -15.29 1.90 0.54
C ALA A 90 -15.95 0.66 1.17
N GLU A 91 -16.89 0.02 0.47
CA GLU A 91 -17.51 -1.22 0.92
C GLU A 91 -16.52 -2.39 0.99
N LEU A 92 -15.59 -2.50 0.03
CA LEU A 92 -14.52 -3.49 0.06
C LEU A 92 -13.59 -3.26 1.26
N LEU A 93 -13.16 -2.02 1.50
CA LEU A 93 -12.28 -1.65 2.60
C LEU A 93 -12.93 -1.84 3.97
N ASN A 94 -14.21 -1.51 4.11
CA ASN A 94 -14.98 -1.71 5.34
C ASN A 94 -15.15 -3.19 5.69
N LYS A 95 -15.27 -4.06 4.68
CA LYS A 95 -15.31 -5.52 4.87
C LYS A 95 -13.93 -6.13 5.06
N SER A 96 -12.89 -5.43 4.61
CA SER A 96 -11.51 -5.88 4.72
C SER A 96 -11.05 -5.83 6.17
N MET A 97 -10.16 -6.76 6.54
CA MET A 97 -9.68 -6.89 7.92
C MET A 97 -8.52 -5.92 8.20
N LEU A 98 -8.71 -4.63 7.93
CA LEU A 98 -7.69 -3.59 8.13
C LEU A 98 -7.24 -3.51 9.61
N GLU A 99 -8.13 -3.82 10.55
CA GLU A 99 -7.80 -3.91 11.98
C GLU A 99 -6.77 -5.00 12.29
N TRP A 100 -6.75 -6.09 11.52
CA TRP A 100 -5.73 -7.12 11.68
C TRP A 100 -4.36 -6.64 11.20
N GLN A 101 -4.30 -5.76 10.20
CA GLN A 101 -3.03 -5.13 9.81
C GLN A 101 -2.47 -4.25 10.92
N SER A 102 -3.33 -3.47 11.59
CA SER A 102 -2.95 -2.69 12.79
C SER A 102 -2.41 -3.59 13.90
N SER A 103 -3.12 -4.66 14.23
CA SER A 103 -2.69 -5.61 15.28
C SER A 103 -1.40 -6.34 14.93
N LEU A 104 -1.21 -6.75 13.67
CA LEU A 104 0.03 -7.34 13.19
C LEU A 104 1.21 -6.35 13.29
N ALA A 105 0.97 -5.08 12.99
CA ALA A 105 1.97 -4.02 13.08
C ALA A 105 2.40 -3.74 14.53
N GLU A 106 1.50 -3.83 15.52
CA GLU A 106 1.84 -3.71 16.94
C GLU A 106 2.82 -4.81 17.39
N GLN A 107 2.69 -6.01 16.84
CA GLN A 107 3.57 -7.14 17.15
C GLN A 107 4.99 -7.00 16.58
N LEU A 108 5.28 -6.00 15.74
CA LEU A 108 6.62 -5.82 15.18
C LEU A 108 7.69 -5.62 16.26
N SER A 109 7.35 -4.96 17.36
CA SER A 109 8.26 -4.72 18.50
C SER A 109 8.77 -6.01 19.14
N ALA A 110 7.98 -7.09 19.09
CA ALA A 110 8.36 -8.41 19.61
C ALA A 110 9.48 -9.09 18.79
N TRP A 111 9.77 -8.59 17.59
CA TRP A 111 10.79 -9.14 16.70
C TRP A 111 12.15 -8.43 16.80
N CYS A 112 12.29 -7.51 17.76
CA CYS A 112 13.56 -6.89 18.11
C CYS A 112 14.48 -7.83 18.89
N GLY A 113 15.80 -7.65 18.74
CA GLY A 113 16.81 -8.44 19.46
C GLY A 113 16.99 -9.85 18.90
N ASN A 114 17.63 -10.73 19.67
CA ASN A 114 17.94 -12.08 19.23
C ASN A 114 16.69 -12.98 19.29
N LEU A 115 16.38 -13.62 18.17
CA LEU A 115 15.21 -14.49 18.02
C LEU A 115 15.63 -15.96 17.94
N SER A 116 14.83 -16.82 18.57
CA SER A 116 14.87 -18.26 18.28
C SER A 116 14.29 -18.55 16.89
N ASP A 117 14.58 -19.72 16.33
CA ASP A 117 14.06 -20.15 15.02
C ASP A 117 12.53 -20.07 14.93
N GLY A 118 11.83 -20.45 16.02
CA GLY A 118 10.37 -20.36 16.08
C GLY A 118 9.86 -18.92 16.05
N GLN A 119 10.53 -18.01 16.76
CA GLN A 119 10.19 -16.58 16.71
C GLN A 119 10.52 -15.98 15.33
N LEU A 120 11.64 -16.37 14.72
CA LEU A 120 12.03 -15.92 13.40
C LEU A 120 11.02 -16.35 12.32
N ILE A 121 10.52 -17.58 12.41
CA ILE A 121 9.43 -18.09 11.56
C ILE A 121 8.17 -17.22 11.67
N LEU A 122 7.73 -16.93 12.90
CA LEU A 122 6.54 -16.11 13.15
C LEU A 122 6.76 -14.66 12.68
N ALA A 123 7.96 -14.12 12.88
CA ALA A 123 8.31 -12.78 12.44
C ALA A 123 8.27 -12.65 10.91
N TRP A 124 8.81 -13.62 10.16
CA TRP A 124 8.70 -13.63 8.69
C TRP A 124 7.26 -13.79 8.20
N ALA A 125 6.45 -14.60 8.88
CA ALA A 125 5.04 -14.73 8.57
C ALA A 125 4.29 -13.42 8.81
N ASN A 126 4.55 -12.73 9.93
CA ASN A 126 3.98 -11.41 10.23
C ASN A 126 4.41 -10.38 9.18
N LEU A 127 5.72 -10.23 8.92
CA LEU A 127 6.23 -9.31 7.90
C LEU A 127 5.61 -9.57 6.52
N GLY A 128 5.50 -10.83 6.10
CA GLY A 128 4.87 -11.17 4.82
C GLY A 128 3.39 -10.83 4.77
N ALA A 129 2.66 -10.96 5.88
CA ALA A 129 1.25 -10.57 5.97
C ALA A 129 1.06 -9.05 5.92
N LEU A 130 1.97 -8.28 6.51
CA LEU A 130 1.98 -6.82 6.43
C LEU A 130 2.26 -6.36 4.99
N VAL A 131 3.30 -6.90 4.35
CA VAL A 131 3.64 -6.57 2.95
C VAL A 131 2.49 -6.87 2.01
N GLU A 132 1.90 -8.08 2.11
CA GLU A 132 0.74 -8.46 1.32
C GLU A 132 -0.45 -7.52 1.57
N GLY A 133 -0.71 -7.18 2.83
CA GLY A 133 -1.78 -6.27 3.21
C GLY A 133 -1.62 -4.86 2.66
N GLN A 134 -0.42 -4.29 2.67
CA GLN A 134 -0.17 -2.95 2.10
C GLN A 134 -0.36 -2.94 0.57
N MET A 135 0.08 -3.99 -0.13
CA MET A 135 -0.16 -4.12 -1.57
C MET A 135 -1.65 -4.24 -1.88
N LYS A 136 -2.39 -5.03 -1.09
CA LYS A 136 -3.85 -5.15 -1.22
C LYS A 136 -4.57 -3.84 -0.96
N LEU A 137 -4.17 -3.09 0.07
CA LEU A 137 -4.75 -1.78 0.37
C LEU A 137 -4.69 -0.87 -0.86
N LEU A 138 -3.52 -0.78 -1.52
CA LEU A 138 -3.36 0.05 -2.71
C LEU A 138 -4.36 -0.35 -3.81
N LEU A 139 -4.49 -1.65 -4.09
CA LEU A 139 -5.45 -2.13 -5.09
C LEU A 139 -6.90 -1.89 -4.68
N SER A 140 -7.24 -2.03 -3.39
CA SER A 140 -8.59 -1.79 -2.87
C SER A 140 -8.99 -0.31 -2.92
N VAL A 141 -8.06 0.60 -2.73
CA VAL A 141 -8.34 2.04 -2.83
C VAL A 141 -8.57 2.44 -4.29
N TYR A 142 -7.80 1.86 -5.21
CA TYR A 142 -7.97 2.01 -6.66
C TYR A 142 -8.79 0.89 -7.28
N TYR A 143 -9.80 0.39 -6.56
CA TYR A 143 -10.49 -0.85 -6.92
C TYR A 143 -11.14 -0.81 -8.30
N LYS A 144 -11.77 0.32 -8.66
CA LYS A 144 -12.43 0.47 -9.95
C LYS A 144 -11.44 0.43 -11.11
N GLU A 145 -10.33 1.15 -10.97
CA GLU A 145 -9.26 1.19 -11.96
C GLU A 145 -8.60 -0.19 -12.09
N TYR A 146 -8.29 -0.82 -10.96
CA TYR A 146 -7.79 -2.19 -10.91
C TYR A 146 -8.71 -3.16 -11.66
N LEU A 147 -10.03 -3.14 -11.41
CA LEU A 147 -10.98 -4.04 -12.09
C LEU A 147 -11.01 -3.83 -13.61
N SER A 148 -10.80 -2.59 -14.06
CA SER A 148 -10.79 -2.22 -15.47
C SER A 148 -9.45 -2.47 -16.19
N ASP A 149 -8.37 -2.76 -15.45
CA ASP A 149 -7.05 -2.96 -16.06
C ASP A 149 -7.02 -4.29 -16.83
N ALA A 150 -6.46 -4.28 -18.04
CA ALA A 150 -6.28 -5.48 -18.85
C ALA A 150 -5.39 -6.53 -18.16
N HIS A 151 -4.49 -6.10 -17.27
CA HIS A 151 -3.58 -6.96 -16.50
C HIS A 151 -4.10 -7.28 -15.11
N ALA A 152 -5.34 -6.90 -14.76
CA ALA A 152 -5.95 -7.22 -13.48
C ALA A 152 -5.87 -8.73 -13.22
N ILE A 153 -5.62 -9.11 -11.96
CA ILE A 153 -5.35 -10.49 -11.59
C ILE A 153 -6.62 -11.29 -11.81
N LYS A 154 -6.53 -12.41 -12.55
CA LYS A 154 -7.67 -13.24 -12.91
C LYS A 154 -7.68 -14.54 -12.13
N LYS A 155 -8.86 -14.96 -11.70
CA LYS A 155 -9.13 -16.32 -11.21
C LYS A 155 -9.08 -17.31 -12.38
N LYS A 156 -9.03 -18.60 -12.05
CA LYS A 156 -9.05 -19.69 -13.05
C LYS A 156 -10.29 -19.67 -13.97
N ASN A 157 -11.39 -19.07 -13.51
CA ASN A 157 -12.62 -18.92 -14.27
C ASN A 157 -12.65 -17.67 -15.18
N GLY A 158 -11.54 -16.92 -15.27
CA GLY A 158 -11.41 -15.73 -16.11
C GLY A 158 -11.96 -14.44 -15.49
N HIS A 159 -12.66 -14.50 -14.36
CA HIS A 159 -13.10 -13.31 -13.64
C HIS A 159 -11.93 -12.63 -12.92
N THR A 160 -11.97 -11.30 -12.82
CA THR A 160 -11.02 -10.55 -11.99
C THR A 160 -11.17 -10.97 -10.53
N GLU A 161 -10.04 -11.16 -9.86
CA GLU A 161 -9.98 -11.47 -8.43
C GLU A 161 -9.99 -10.19 -7.61
N ASP A 162 -10.88 -10.11 -6.63
CA ASP A 162 -10.92 -9.01 -5.67
C ASP A 162 -9.62 -8.99 -4.84
N PRO A 163 -9.09 -7.80 -4.51
CA PRO A 163 -7.79 -7.69 -3.82
C PRO A 163 -7.68 -8.51 -2.52
N ASP A 164 -8.77 -8.68 -1.79
CA ASP A 164 -8.81 -9.44 -0.53
C ASP A 164 -8.41 -10.93 -0.71
N GLY A 165 -8.84 -11.55 -1.81
CA GLY A 165 -8.60 -12.94 -2.16
C GLY A 165 -7.25 -13.22 -2.84
N VAL A 166 -6.56 -12.19 -3.33
CA VAL A 166 -5.29 -12.35 -4.05
C VAL A 166 -4.18 -12.82 -3.10
N THR A 167 -3.31 -13.73 -3.53
CA THR A 167 -2.11 -14.12 -2.74
C THR A 167 -0.87 -13.29 -3.12
N LEU A 168 0.19 -13.35 -2.32
CA LEU A 168 1.37 -12.51 -2.55
C LEU A 168 2.05 -12.71 -3.94
N GLU A 169 2.07 -13.91 -4.51
CA GLU A 169 2.74 -14.13 -5.81
C GLU A 169 2.06 -13.38 -6.98
N PRO A 170 0.73 -13.51 -7.20
CA PRO A 170 0.04 -12.68 -8.18
C PRO A 170 0.20 -11.16 -7.94
N LEU A 171 0.22 -10.72 -6.68
CA LEU A 171 0.46 -9.31 -6.35
C LEU A 171 1.84 -8.85 -6.82
N ILE A 172 2.91 -9.62 -6.57
CA ILE A 172 4.26 -9.30 -7.04
C ILE A 172 4.28 -9.15 -8.57
N ILE A 173 3.65 -10.08 -9.29
CA ILE A 173 3.61 -10.05 -10.75
C ILE A 173 2.89 -8.79 -11.26
N PHE A 174 1.73 -8.47 -10.68
CA PHE A 174 0.96 -7.28 -11.04
C PHE A 174 1.73 -6.00 -10.73
N PHE A 175 2.30 -5.89 -9.53
CA PHE A 175 3.04 -4.70 -9.12
C PHE A 175 4.27 -4.47 -9.99
N ARG A 176 5.03 -5.51 -10.31
CA ARG A 176 6.16 -5.40 -11.26
C ARG A 176 5.74 -4.87 -12.63
N GLN A 177 4.56 -5.27 -13.11
CA GLN A 177 4.08 -4.87 -14.43
C GLN A 177 3.47 -3.46 -14.45
N LYS A 178 2.87 -3.01 -13.35
CA LYS A 178 1.96 -1.86 -13.35
C LYS A 178 2.30 -0.75 -12.36
N ILE A 179 2.97 -1.07 -11.25
CA ILE A 179 3.12 -0.17 -10.11
C ILE A 179 4.58 0.20 -9.85
N TRP A 180 5.48 -0.79 -9.84
CA TRP A 180 6.90 -0.57 -9.61
C TRP A 180 7.57 -0.06 -10.87
N SER A 181 8.40 0.97 -10.73
CA SER A 181 9.25 1.44 -11.82
C SER A 181 10.48 0.54 -11.98
N PRO A 182 11.13 0.48 -13.15
CA PRO A 182 12.35 -0.30 -13.35
C PRO A 182 13.52 0.08 -12.43
N GLU A 183 13.52 1.31 -11.92
CA GLU A 183 14.53 1.84 -10.99
C GLU A 183 14.26 1.45 -9.53
N GLU A 184 13.04 0.99 -9.22
CA GLU A 184 12.63 0.60 -7.88
C GLU A 184 12.97 -0.88 -7.62
N ASN A 185 13.73 -1.15 -6.55
CA ASN A 185 14.20 -2.50 -6.24
C ASN A 185 13.27 -3.27 -5.28
N TRP A 186 11.95 -3.10 -5.43
CA TRP A 186 10.97 -3.73 -4.52
C TRP A 186 10.80 -5.22 -4.77
N GLU A 187 10.81 -5.67 -6.03
CA GLU A 187 10.57 -7.09 -6.36
C GLU A 187 11.53 -8.04 -5.62
N PRO A 188 12.87 -7.84 -5.65
CA PRO A 188 13.78 -8.77 -4.97
C PRO A 188 13.56 -8.81 -3.46
N TRP A 189 13.25 -7.67 -2.83
CA TRP A 189 12.96 -7.62 -1.40
C TRP A 189 11.64 -8.34 -1.05
N VAL A 190 10.56 -8.07 -1.78
CA VAL A 190 9.26 -8.75 -1.54
C VAL A 190 9.38 -10.26 -1.79
N ARG A 191 10.13 -10.68 -2.82
CA ARG A 191 10.39 -12.10 -3.08
C ARG A 191 11.22 -12.75 -1.98
N MET A 192 12.20 -12.06 -1.41
CA MET A 192 12.93 -12.54 -0.23
C MET A 192 11.97 -12.74 0.95
N VAL A 193 11.12 -11.76 1.26
CA VAL A 193 10.10 -11.88 2.33
C VAL A 193 9.19 -13.10 2.08
N GLN A 194 8.69 -13.25 0.85
CA GLN A 194 7.84 -14.38 0.47
C GLN A 194 8.55 -15.73 0.64
N GLN A 195 9.82 -15.83 0.21
CA GLN A 195 10.60 -17.05 0.35
C GLN A 195 10.81 -17.44 1.82
N ARG A 196 11.12 -16.45 2.68
CA ARG A 196 11.31 -16.67 4.13
C ARG A 196 10.02 -17.08 4.82
N ARG A 197 8.89 -16.42 4.52
CA ARG A 197 7.54 -16.83 4.98
C ARG A 197 7.19 -18.26 4.54
N ASN A 198 7.60 -18.69 3.35
CA ASN A 198 7.29 -20.01 2.81
C ASN A 198 8.30 -21.11 3.20
N ALA A 199 9.38 -20.76 3.91
CA ALA A 199 10.38 -21.72 4.37
C ALA A 199 9.89 -22.63 5.51
N ILE A 200 8.71 -22.35 6.07
CA ILE A 200 8.08 -23.05 7.20
C ILE A 200 7.66 -24.49 6.86
N HIS A 201 7.60 -24.87 5.57
CA HIS A 201 7.31 -26.24 5.16
C HIS A 201 8.50 -27.18 5.47
N ALA A 202 8.55 -27.66 6.73
CA ALA A 202 9.63 -28.38 7.40
C ALA A 202 10.19 -29.66 6.73
N PHE A 203 9.57 -30.14 5.64
CA PHE A 203 10.02 -31.34 4.94
C PHE A 203 11.10 -31.08 3.87
N LYS A 204 11.40 -29.81 3.56
CA LYS A 204 12.52 -29.43 2.69
C LYS A 204 13.41 -28.45 3.44
N ALA A 205 14.71 -28.73 3.54
CA ALA A 205 15.68 -27.83 4.14
C ALA A 205 15.73 -26.51 3.36
N LYS A 206 14.97 -25.51 3.82
CA LYS A 206 15.04 -24.13 3.35
C LYS A 206 15.53 -23.28 4.50
N THR A 207 16.48 -22.40 4.25
CA THR A 207 16.95 -21.47 5.27
C THR A 207 15.86 -20.44 5.60
N ILE A 208 15.50 -20.36 6.88
CA ILE A 208 14.60 -19.34 7.44
C ILE A 208 15.29 -17.97 7.62
N GLY A 209 16.56 -17.85 7.20
CA GLY A 209 17.35 -16.63 7.33
C GLY A 209 17.96 -16.45 8.72
N THR A 210 18.42 -15.23 9.01
CA THR A 210 18.98 -14.85 10.31
C THR A 210 18.17 -13.71 10.93
N THR A 211 18.36 -13.47 12.23
CA THR A 211 17.81 -12.31 12.92
C THR A 211 18.24 -11.00 12.26
N ASP A 212 19.50 -10.85 11.88
CA ASP A 212 20.02 -9.64 11.23
C ASP A 212 19.37 -9.40 9.87
N GLU A 213 19.14 -10.48 9.10
CA GLU A 213 18.41 -10.42 7.82
C GLU A 213 16.97 -9.93 8.03
N LEU A 214 16.28 -10.45 9.05
CA LEU A 214 14.94 -9.99 9.41
C LEU A 214 14.95 -8.51 9.83
N HIS A 215 15.89 -8.09 10.67
CA HIS A 215 15.98 -6.69 11.13
C HIS A 215 16.23 -5.73 9.96
N ALA A 216 17.09 -6.11 9.01
CA ALA A 216 17.28 -5.34 7.79
C ALA A 216 15.99 -5.27 6.94
N ALA A 217 15.22 -6.37 6.89
CA ALA A 217 13.95 -6.40 6.18
C ALA A 217 12.88 -5.54 6.87
N LEU A 218 12.82 -5.54 8.20
CA LEU A 218 11.96 -4.64 8.99
C LEU A 218 12.35 -3.17 8.77
N GLY A 219 13.65 -2.87 8.67
CA GLY A 219 14.10 -1.53 8.30
C GLY A 219 13.62 -1.09 6.91
N THR A 220 13.53 -2.02 5.98
CA THR A 220 13.02 -1.77 4.62
C THR A 220 11.50 -1.67 4.57
N LEU A 221 10.78 -2.30 5.52
CA LEU A 221 9.32 -2.24 5.60
C LEU A 221 8.84 -0.79 5.74
N LEU A 222 9.50 0.05 6.54
CA LEU A 222 9.10 1.46 6.69
C LEU A 222 9.09 2.19 5.33
N GLU A 223 10.15 2.02 4.55
CA GLU A 223 10.23 2.64 3.22
C GLU A 223 9.17 2.08 2.27
N PHE A 224 8.86 0.79 2.37
CA PHE A 224 7.80 0.16 1.58
C PHE A 224 6.42 0.72 1.95
N VAL A 225 6.13 0.89 3.24
CA VAL A 225 4.86 1.47 3.73
C VAL A 225 4.76 2.94 3.31
N ARG A 226 5.84 3.72 3.42
CA ARG A 226 5.90 5.10 2.90
C ARG A 226 5.64 5.15 1.39
N PHE A 227 6.23 4.23 0.64
CA PHE A 227 6.03 4.09 -0.80
C PHE A 227 4.55 3.86 -1.16
N ILE A 228 3.86 2.99 -0.40
CA ILE A 228 2.43 2.74 -0.57
C ILE A 228 1.62 3.98 -0.16
N ASN A 229 1.85 4.51 1.04
CA ASN A 229 1.16 5.69 1.58
C ASN A 229 1.23 6.89 0.63
N GLY A 230 2.42 7.17 0.09
CA GLY A 230 2.64 8.28 -0.85
C GLY A 230 1.90 8.14 -2.18
N ARG A 231 1.34 6.96 -2.46
CA ARG A 231 0.53 6.68 -3.66
C ARG A 231 -0.97 6.62 -3.36
N LEU A 232 -1.39 6.72 -2.10
CA LEU A 232 -2.80 6.71 -1.75
C LEU A 232 -3.41 8.12 -1.94
N PRO A 233 -4.62 8.23 -2.51
CA PRO A 233 -5.26 9.50 -2.81
C PRO A 233 -5.92 10.07 -1.54
N TYR A 234 -5.16 10.84 -0.78
CA TYR A 234 -5.70 11.62 0.34
C TYR A 234 -6.33 12.92 -0.16
N PRO A 235 -7.37 13.45 0.51
CA PRO A 235 -8.03 14.69 0.12
C PRO A 235 -7.10 15.89 0.07
N ASP A 236 -6.21 15.99 1.06
CA ASP A 236 -5.15 16.99 1.15
C ASP A 236 -4.04 16.52 2.12
N GLN A 237 -3.01 17.36 2.29
CA GLN A 237 -1.82 17.08 3.12
C GLN A 237 -2.09 16.98 4.63
N TYR A 238 -3.25 17.44 5.10
CA TYR A 238 -3.66 17.34 6.51
C TYR A 238 -4.11 15.91 6.84
N TYR A 239 -4.72 15.22 5.88
CA TYR A 239 -5.21 13.85 6.06
C TYR A 239 -4.18 12.76 5.76
N VAL A 240 -3.05 13.11 5.13
CA VAL A 240 -1.98 12.14 4.85
C VAL A 240 -1.40 11.61 6.17
N PRO A 241 -1.52 10.30 6.46
CA PRO A 241 -0.93 9.68 7.64
C PRO A 241 0.57 9.90 7.70
N ARG A 242 1.06 10.15 8.91
CA ARG A 242 2.49 10.37 9.18
C ARG A 242 2.97 9.36 10.22
N GLU A 243 4.27 9.15 10.24
CA GLU A 243 4.92 8.15 11.09
C GLU A 243 5.29 8.65 12.49
N TYR A 244 4.77 9.81 12.90
CA TYR A 244 5.12 10.52 14.13
C TYR A 244 3.88 11.05 14.84
#